data_AF-A0A813E6M6-F1
#
_entry.id   AF-A0A813E6M6-F1
#
_cell.length_a   1.000
_cell.length_b   1.000
_cell.length_c   1.000
_cell.angle_alpha   90.00
_cell.angle_beta   90.00
_cell.angle_gamma   90.00
#
_symmetry.space_group_name_H-M   'P 1'
#
loop_
_entity.id
_entity.type
_entity.pdbx_description
1 polymer ?
#
loop_
_entity_poly.entity_id
_entity_poly.type
_entity_poly.pdbx_seq_one_letter_code
_entity_poly.pdbx_strand_id
1 'polypeptide(L)'
;MTALKVQSSVLWAIGRKLCAFEAANDALEIAQGPEDKKHQMDLLLSAASLYLQDEKFEEARKKLTEALSVAKELGQLGQRLRALWQLGHLQLRLGEVQAALATAREAQELSAPGSASAAQALSLRATALSACGDRKEALAAAEVAAEFFSAAGDLKREALLWAFVSELHEESQGDLGVVRAIQAAERCITLRRQAGDAGSEAEALLRAANLHLAAAAEGCESNAEEKAQEARRLYKRCNDRAGEANSLLLICQIHVSSAGRLLLEEGSRGNRAASQSLQQAMTFANEAFSIAKRLGDKDLLAWSDYWRAMALMWNRNFEQALRAAHAAHAAFHDLQAALAGDSASTAAGLEGEAHVLVLLAELHLLCGDSGGEGSADDLYRQAREFVEKALSVAKSGVGSGSVRIEGAAFCLQERLELKLHSKGQVSGATPQLEAPRENVDNLQSFPQAEKASEVQPQVAQPAGLEVSFVQSRLKEMVSEMVTSDEPPELDTPLMESGMDSLTAVTFTATAAKEFKMGLSPSLTFDYPNIRSMAEHLVEESRPTAL
;
A
#
# COMPACT_ATOMS: atom_id res chain seq x y z
N MET A 1 -35.05 19.57 -18.64
CA MET A 1 -34.32 18.39 -18.14
C MET A 1 -32.80 18.58 -18.15
N THR A 2 -32.14 18.80 -19.29
CA THR A 2 -30.67 18.99 -19.36
C THR A 2 -30.17 20.15 -18.48
N ALA A 3 -30.92 21.26 -18.42
CA ALA A 3 -30.61 22.39 -17.55
C ALA A 3 -30.63 22.03 -16.05
N LEU A 4 -31.62 21.25 -15.59
CA LEU A 4 -31.71 20.82 -14.19
C LEU A 4 -30.61 19.81 -13.82
N LYS A 5 -30.22 18.93 -14.75
CA LYS A 5 -29.06 18.03 -14.57
C LYS A 5 -27.75 18.80 -14.43
N VAL A 6 -27.53 19.79 -15.29
CA VAL A 6 -26.34 20.64 -15.20
C VAL A 6 -26.39 21.45 -13.91
N GLN A 7 -27.56 21.98 -13.54
CA GLN A 7 -27.77 22.70 -12.30
C GLN A 7 -27.47 21.83 -11.06
N SER A 8 -27.93 20.58 -11.00
CA SER A 8 -27.61 19.69 -9.88
C SER A 8 -26.11 19.43 -9.77
N SER A 9 -25.43 19.18 -10.89
CA SER A 9 -23.97 18.99 -10.92
C SER A 9 -23.20 20.25 -10.50
N VAL A 10 -23.63 21.43 -10.93
CA VAL A 10 -23.01 22.71 -10.54
C VAL A 10 -23.27 23.02 -9.07
N LEU A 11 -24.50 22.81 -8.58
CA LEU A 11 -24.87 22.99 -7.17
C LEU A 11 -24.05 22.07 -6.27
N TRP A 12 -23.81 20.83 -6.72
CA TRP A 12 -22.92 19.90 -6.04
C TRP A 12 -21.48 20.44 -5.98
N ALA A 13 -20.94 20.89 -7.12
CA ALA A 13 -19.57 21.40 -7.21
C ALA A 13 -19.33 22.64 -6.32
N ILE A 14 -20.35 23.47 -6.08
CA ILE A 14 -20.27 24.64 -5.18
C ILE A 14 -20.64 24.33 -3.73
N GLY A 15 -20.80 23.06 -3.35
CA GLY A 15 -21.06 22.60 -1.99
C GLY A 15 -22.52 22.73 -1.52
N ARG A 16 -23.46 23.10 -2.40
CA ARG A 16 -24.89 23.20 -2.09
C ARG A 16 -25.59 21.85 -2.26
N LYS A 17 -25.23 20.89 -1.40
CA LYS A 17 -25.67 19.49 -1.47
C LYS A 17 -27.19 19.32 -1.48
N LEU A 18 -27.92 19.99 -0.59
CA LEU A 18 -29.39 19.91 -0.52
C LEU A 18 -30.05 20.36 -1.82
N CYS A 19 -29.64 21.52 -2.34
CA CYS A 19 -30.16 22.04 -3.61
C CYS A 19 -29.79 21.15 -4.81
N ALA A 20 -28.64 20.47 -4.76
CA ALA A 20 -28.25 19.51 -5.79
C ALA A 20 -29.19 18.29 -5.81
N PHE A 21 -29.58 17.78 -4.64
CA PHE A 21 -30.57 16.70 -4.52
C PHE A 21 -31.96 17.12 -4.96
N GLU A 22 -32.42 18.31 -4.55
CA GLU A 22 -33.70 18.87 -5.00
C GLU A 22 -33.73 18.99 -6.53
N ALA A 23 -32.73 19.62 -7.12
CA ALA A 23 -32.64 19.76 -8.58
C ALA A 23 -32.58 18.41 -9.32
N ALA A 24 -31.96 17.39 -8.73
CA ALA A 24 -31.91 16.04 -9.30
C ALA A 24 -33.27 15.32 -9.22
N ASN A 25 -33.99 15.47 -8.10
CA ASN A 25 -35.31 14.87 -7.90
C ASN A 25 -36.39 15.58 -8.72
N ASP A 26 -36.37 16.92 -8.79
CA ASP A 26 -37.26 17.71 -9.65
C ASP A 26 -37.10 17.30 -11.11
N ALA A 27 -35.85 17.08 -11.56
CA ALA A 27 -35.58 16.60 -12.91
C ALA A 27 -36.17 15.19 -13.15
N LEU A 28 -36.12 14.31 -12.15
CA LEU A 28 -36.69 12.96 -12.22
C LEU A 28 -38.22 12.99 -12.24
N GLU A 29 -38.87 13.84 -11.45
CA GLU A 29 -40.33 14.02 -11.46
C GLU A 29 -40.82 14.51 -12.83
N ILE A 30 -40.11 15.46 -13.44
CA ILE A 30 -40.44 15.96 -14.78
C ILE A 30 -40.26 14.86 -15.85
N ALA A 31 -39.33 13.92 -15.65
CA ALA A 31 -39.01 12.86 -16.61
C ALA A 31 -39.92 11.61 -16.50
N GLN A 32 -41.00 11.62 -15.69
CA GLN A 32 -41.90 10.47 -15.49
C GLN A 32 -42.82 10.15 -16.71
N GLY A 33 -42.72 10.89 -17.81
CA GLY A 33 -43.50 10.63 -19.02
C GLY A 33 -43.02 9.38 -19.79
N PRO A 34 -43.93 8.57 -20.38
CA PRO A 34 -43.58 7.33 -21.09
C PRO A 34 -42.69 7.54 -22.33
N GLU A 35 -42.66 8.75 -22.90
CA GLU A 35 -41.81 9.10 -24.06
C GLU A 35 -40.38 9.51 -23.68
N ASP A 36 -40.09 9.73 -22.39
CA ASP A 36 -38.82 10.33 -21.93
C ASP A 36 -37.90 9.38 -21.15
N LYS A 37 -38.19 8.07 -21.19
CA LYS A 37 -37.49 7.04 -20.42
C LYS A 37 -35.96 7.02 -20.64
N LYS A 38 -35.45 7.51 -21.78
CA LYS A 38 -34.00 7.66 -22.03
C LYS A 38 -33.37 8.77 -21.17
N HIS A 39 -34.02 9.93 -21.06
CA HIS A 39 -33.57 11.00 -20.17
C HIS A 39 -33.76 10.62 -18.71
N GLN A 40 -34.82 9.87 -18.39
CA GLN A 40 -35.02 9.26 -17.07
C GLN A 40 -33.82 8.39 -16.66
N MET A 41 -33.24 7.62 -17.58
CA MET A 41 -32.01 6.85 -17.32
C MET A 41 -30.80 7.68 -16.98
N ASP A 42 -30.50 8.68 -17.78
CA ASP A 42 -29.36 9.55 -17.52
C ASP A 42 -29.52 10.32 -16.19
N LEU A 43 -30.75 10.67 -15.83
CA LEU A 43 -31.07 11.34 -14.56
C LEU A 43 -30.94 10.38 -13.37
N LEU A 44 -31.42 9.14 -13.48
CA LEU A 44 -31.31 8.14 -12.41
C LEU A 44 -29.85 7.80 -12.10
N LEU A 45 -29.01 7.62 -13.13
CA LEU A 45 -27.57 7.39 -12.95
C LEU A 45 -26.85 8.62 -12.36
N SER A 46 -27.28 9.83 -12.74
CA SER A 46 -26.71 11.06 -12.18
C SER A 46 -27.10 11.24 -10.71
N ALA A 47 -28.37 10.98 -10.36
CA ALA A 47 -28.86 11.02 -8.99
C ALA A 47 -28.17 9.95 -8.12
N ALA A 48 -28.03 8.73 -8.62
CA ALA A 48 -27.27 7.67 -7.95
C ALA A 48 -25.84 8.12 -7.65
N SER A 49 -25.15 8.72 -8.62
CA SER A 49 -23.79 9.25 -8.42
C SER A 49 -23.71 10.31 -7.32
N LEU A 50 -24.71 11.21 -7.21
CA LEU A 50 -24.76 12.21 -6.16
C LEU A 50 -25.00 11.57 -4.78
N TYR A 51 -25.90 10.59 -4.70
CA TYR A 51 -26.14 9.85 -3.46
C TYR A 51 -24.91 9.06 -3.02
N LEU A 52 -24.16 8.46 -3.95
CA LEU A 52 -22.88 7.79 -3.68
C LEU A 52 -21.83 8.75 -3.11
N GLN A 53 -21.73 9.97 -3.67
CA GLN A 53 -20.80 10.99 -3.20
C GLN A 53 -21.17 11.57 -1.82
N ASP A 54 -22.44 11.48 -1.42
CA ASP A 54 -22.91 11.85 -0.08
C ASP A 54 -23.01 10.66 0.89
N GLU A 55 -22.51 9.49 0.48
CA GLU A 55 -22.54 8.23 1.24
C GLU A 55 -23.95 7.72 1.61
N LYS A 56 -24.97 8.18 0.89
CA LYS A 56 -26.36 7.72 0.99
C LYS A 56 -26.57 6.45 0.17
N PHE A 57 -25.98 5.36 0.65
CA PHE A 57 -25.89 4.10 -0.10
C PHE A 57 -27.25 3.46 -0.40
N GLU A 58 -28.22 3.59 0.49
CA GLU A 58 -29.56 3.03 0.31
C GLU A 58 -30.35 3.74 -0.80
N GLU A 59 -30.30 5.07 -0.81
CA GLU A 59 -30.90 5.90 -1.84
C GLU A 59 -30.20 5.67 -3.19
N ALA A 60 -28.87 5.60 -3.20
CA ALA A 60 -28.10 5.26 -4.39
C ALA A 60 -28.52 3.89 -4.95
N ARG A 61 -28.63 2.86 -4.08
CA ARG A 61 -29.07 1.52 -4.48
C ARG A 61 -30.43 1.54 -5.12
N LYS A 62 -31.42 2.21 -4.51
CA LYS A 62 -32.77 2.35 -5.08
C LYS A 62 -32.74 2.97 -6.47
N LYS A 63 -31.99 4.06 -6.67
CA LYS A 63 -31.87 4.74 -7.97
C LYS A 63 -31.17 3.87 -9.02
N LEU A 64 -30.17 3.08 -8.64
CA LEU A 64 -29.51 2.12 -9.54
C LEU A 64 -30.40 0.94 -9.91
N THR A 65 -31.18 0.40 -8.98
CA THR A 65 -32.15 -0.67 -9.27
C THR A 65 -33.26 -0.18 -10.20
N GLU A 66 -33.76 1.04 -9.99
CA GLU A 66 -34.71 1.70 -10.91
C GLU A 66 -34.05 1.95 -12.28
N ALA A 67 -32.77 2.32 -12.31
CA ALA A 67 -32.02 2.44 -13.56
C ALA A 67 -31.93 1.12 -14.33
N LEU A 68 -31.67 0.01 -13.64
CA LEU A 68 -31.58 -1.31 -14.26
C LEU A 68 -32.92 -1.78 -14.83
N SER A 69 -34.03 -1.53 -14.14
CA SER A 69 -35.36 -1.96 -14.61
C SER A 69 -35.77 -1.24 -15.90
N VAL A 70 -35.66 0.08 -15.94
CA VAL A 70 -35.99 0.87 -17.13
C VAL A 70 -35.02 0.58 -18.28
N ALA A 71 -33.71 0.41 -18.02
CA ALA A 71 -32.75 0.06 -19.07
C ALA A 71 -33.09 -1.30 -19.71
N LYS A 72 -33.59 -2.26 -18.91
CA LYS A 72 -34.07 -3.55 -19.39
C LYS A 72 -35.35 -3.41 -20.22
N GLU A 73 -36.32 -2.61 -19.79
CA GLU A 73 -37.56 -2.34 -20.56
C GLU A 73 -37.27 -1.69 -21.92
N LEU A 74 -36.29 -0.79 -21.98
CA LEU A 74 -35.91 -0.06 -23.20
C LEU A 74 -34.95 -0.83 -24.11
N GLY A 75 -34.42 -1.99 -23.69
CA GLY A 75 -33.37 -2.70 -24.42
C GLY A 75 -32.06 -1.92 -24.56
N GLN A 76 -31.80 -0.94 -23.68
CA GLN A 76 -30.62 -0.07 -23.73
C GLN A 76 -29.42 -0.75 -23.06
N LEU A 77 -28.76 -1.67 -23.80
CA LEU A 77 -27.64 -2.47 -23.28
C LEU A 77 -26.53 -1.61 -22.64
N GLY A 78 -26.10 -0.52 -23.29
CA GLY A 78 -25.03 0.34 -22.77
C GLY A 78 -25.38 1.03 -21.44
N GLN A 79 -26.62 1.49 -21.28
CA GLN A 79 -27.09 2.08 -20.02
C GLN A 79 -27.22 1.02 -18.91
N ARG A 80 -27.67 -0.18 -19.27
CA ARG A 80 -27.72 -1.32 -18.34
C ARG A 80 -26.34 -1.69 -17.83
N LEU A 81 -25.34 -1.81 -18.71
CA LEU A 81 -23.96 -2.10 -18.34
C LEU A 81 -23.36 -1.01 -17.45
N ARG A 82 -23.67 0.26 -17.74
CA ARG A 82 -23.26 1.39 -16.87
C ARG A 82 -23.90 1.33 -15.48
N ALA A 83 -25.18 0.99 -15.39
CA ALA A 83 -25.88 0.83 -14.12
C ALA A 83 -25.33 -0.35 -13.31
N LEU A 84 -25.06 -1.50 -13.96
CA LEU A 84 -24.42 -2.66 -13.33
C LEU A 84 -23.04 -2.30 -12.78
N TRP A 85 -22.24 -1.54 -13.53
CA TRP A 85 -20.93 -1.09 -13.08
C TRP A 85 -21.02 -0.23 -11.81
N GLN A 86 -21.92 0.76 -11.77
CA GLN A 86 -22.13 1.57 -10.56
C GLN A 86 -22.67 0.77 -9.37
N LEU A 87 -23.58 -0.19 -9.62
CA LEU A 87 -24.12 -1.06 -8.58
C LEU A 87 -23.05 -1.98 -7.99
N GLY A 88 -22.18 -2.55 -8.83
CA GLY A 88 -21.08 -3.39 -8.36
C GLY A 88 -20.12 -2.64 -7.44
N HIS A 89 -19.73 -1.42 -7.81
CA HIS A 89 -18.89 -0.57 -6.95
C HIS A 89 -19.59 -0.18 -5.64
N LEU A 90 -20.89 0.08 -5.68
CA LEU A 90 -21.68 0.29 -4.46
C LEU A 90 -21.70 -0.96 -3.57
N GLN A 91 -21.88 -2.14 -4.14
CA GLN A 91 -21.85 -3.41 -3.41
C GLN A 91 -20.48 -3.62 -2.74
N LEU A 92 -19.38 -3.33 -3.42
CA LEU A 92 -18.03 -3.38 -2.84
C LEU A 92 -17.87 -2.40 -1.67
N ARG A 93 -18.35 -1.16 -1.83
CA ARG A 93 -18.38 -0.15 -0.75
C ARG A 93 -19.18 -0.59 0.48
N LEU A 94 -20.21 -1.41 0.28
CA LEU A 94 -21.04 -1.99 1.35
C LEU A 94 -20.47 -3.32 1.91
N GLY A 95 -19.35 -3.82 1.38
CA GLY A 95 -18.79 -5.13 1.74
C GLY A 95 -19.56 -6.32 1.19
N GLU A 96 -20.51 -6.11 0.27
CA GLU A 96 -21.32 -7.15 -0.38
C GLU A 96 -20.56 -7.82 -1.53
N VAL A 97 -19.36 -8.37 -1.24
CA VAL A 97 -18.41 -8.82 -2.28
C VAL A 97 -18.99 -9.90 -3.21
N GLN A 98 -19.76 -10.84 -2.66
CA GLN A 98 -20.41 -11.89 -3.46
C GLN A 98 -21.47 -11.33 -4.42
N ALA A 99 -22.19 -10.28 -4.01
CA ALA A 99 -23.14 -9.60 -4.87
C ALA A 99 -22.40 -8.84 -5.99
N ALA A 100 -21.27 -8.19 -5.68
CA ALA A 100 -20.43 -7.53 -6.67
C ALA A 100 -19.88 -8.51 -7.72
N LEU A 101 -19.43 -9.70 -7.30
CA LEU A 101 -18.99 -10.76 -8.23
C LEU A 101 -20.13 -11.23 -9.14
N ALA A 102 -21.35 -11.38 -8.61
CA ALA A 102 -22.52 -11.73 -9.42
C ALA A 102 -22.86 -10.63 -10.43
N THR A 103 -22.85 -9.37 -10.00
CA THR A 103 -23.07 -8.20 -10.86
C THR A 103 -22.01 -8.09 -11.97
N ALA A 104 -20.74 -8.37 -11.64
CA ALA A 104 -19.65 -8.38 -12.61
C ALA A 104 -19.81 -9.50 -13.65
N ARG A 105 -20.23 -10.70 -13.22
CA ARG A 105 -20.55 -11.82 -14.13
C ARG A 105 -21.69 -11.48 -15.07
N GLU A 106 -22.79 -10.90 -14.56
CA GLU A 106 -23.91 -10.46 -15.39
C GLU A 106 -23.45 -9.41 -16.43
N ALA A 107 -22.66 -8.42 -16.00
CA ALA A 107 -22.14 -7.39 -16.90
C ALA A 107 -21.19 -7.97 -17.97
N GLN A 108 -20.42 -9.00 -17.61
CA GLN A 108 -19.52 -9.70 -18.54
C GLN A 108 -20.31 -10.51 -19.58
N GLU A 109 -21.34 -11.26 -19.17
CA GLU A 109 -22.20 -12.04 -20.08
C GLU A 109 -22.97 -11.16 -21.07
N LEU A 110 -23.36 -9.96 -20.65
CA LEU A 110 -24.05 -8.98 -21.50
C LEU A 110 -23.11 -8.22 -22.44
N SER A 111 -21.81 -8.24 -22.19
CA SER A 111 -20.83 -7.48 -22.96
C SER A 111 -20.31 -8.26 -24.16
N ALA A 112 -20.05 -7.55 -25.26
CA ALA A 112 -19.35 -8.16 -26.39
C ALA A 112 -17.91 -8.53 -25.96
N PRO A 113 -17.41 -9.74 -26.30
CA PRO A 113 -16.03 -10.14 -25.99
C PRO A 113 -15.01 -9.13 -26.53
N GLY A 114 -14.00 -8.79 -25.72
CA GLY A 114 -12.96 -7.82 -26.10
C GLY A 114 -13.40 -6.36 -26.15
N SER A 115 -14.65 -6.03 -25.79
CA SER A 115 -15.14 -4.65 -25.78
C SER A 115 -14.75 -3.88 -24.53
N ALA A 116 -14.83 -2.55 -24.60
CA ALA A 116 -14.63 -1.68 -23.43
C ALA A 116 -15.64 -1.96 -22.29
N SER A 117 -16.84 -2.48 -22.58
CA SER A 117 -17.79 -2.87 -21.52
C SER A 117 -17.43 -4.20 -20.88
N ALA A 118 -16.86 -5.14 -21.65
CA ALA A 118 -16.27 -6.36 -21.08
C ALA A 118 -15.08 -6.01 -20.17
N ALA A 119 -14.26 -5.04 -20.57
CA ALA A 119 -13.16 -4.51 -19.75
C ALA A 119 -13.66 -3.91 -18.43
N GLN A 120 -14.76 -3.15 -18.45
CA GLN A 120 -15.39 -2.61 -17.24
C GLN A 120 -15.91 -3.70 -16.30
N ALA A 121 -16.53 -4.75 -16.86
CA ALA A 121 -17.01 -5.88 -16.07
C ALA A 121 -15.85 -6.66 -15.43
N LEU A 122 -14.77 -6.89 -16.19
CA LEU A 122 -13.54 -7.53 -15.70
C LEU A 122 -12.84 -6.68 -14.63
N SER A 123 -12.79 -5.36 -14.80
CA SER A 123 -12.26 -4.44 -13.79
C SER A 123 -13.05 -4.53 -12.48
N LEU A 124 -14.38 -4.53 -12.53
CA LEU A 124 -15.21 -4.72 -11.34
C LEU A 124 -14.97 -6.09 -10.70
N ARG A 125 -14.86 -7.14 -11.51
CA ARG A 125 -14.53 -8.50 -11.03
C ARG A 125 -13.16 -8.52 -10.35
N ALA A 126 -12.15 -7.86 -10.91
CA ALA A 126 -10.81 -7.80 -10.35
C ALA A 126 -10.81 -7.15 -8.96
N THR A 127 -11.48 -6.01 -8.80
CA THR A 127 -11.63 -5.35 -7.49
C THR A 127 -12.39 -6.24 -6.49
N ALA A 128 -13.44 -6.93 -6.94
CA ALA A 128 -14.20 -7.84 -6.07
C ALA A 128 -13.39 -9.08 -5.65
N LEU A 129 -12.59 -9.66 -6.55
CA LEU A 129 -11.70 -10.78 -6.24
C LEU A 129 -10.59 -10.38 -5.28
N SER A 130 -10.02 -9.18 -5.46
CA SER A 130 -9.04 -8.61 -4.53
C SER A 130 -9.63 -8.46 -3.12
N ALA A 131 -10.86 -7.94 -3.00
CA ALA A 131 -11.56 -7.84 -1.72
C ALA A 131 -11.89 -9.20 -1.07
N CYS A 132 -11.95 -10.28 -1.86
CA CYS A 132 -12.09 -11.66 -1.36
C CYS A 132 -10.74 -12.31 -0.99
N GLY A 133 -9.60 -11.67 -1.25
CA GLY A 133 -8.27 -12.25 -1.07
C GLY A 133 -7.77 -13.13 -2.23
N ASP A 134 -8.56 -13.30 -3.30
CA ASP A 134 -8.22 -14.08 -4.49
C ASP A 134 -7.30 -13.29 -5.45
N ARG A 135 -6.13 -12.89 -4.94
CA ARG A 135 -5.18 -11.99 -5.60
C ARG A 135 -4.76 -12.45 -6.99
N LYS A 136 -4.51 -13.76 -7.17
CA LYS A 136 -4.06 -14.32 -8.46
C LYS A 136 -5.12 -14.14 -9.54
N GLU A 137 -6.38 -14.40 -9.22
CA GLU A 137 -7.48 -14.18 -10.17
C GLU A 137 -7.76 -12.69 -10.37
N ALA A 138 -7.62 -11.87 -9.33
CA ALA A 138 -7.74 -10.42 -9.44
C ALA A 138 -6.72 -9.83 -10.42
N LEU A 139 -5.46 -10.26 -10.32
CA LEU A 139 -4.38 -9.85 -11.22
C LEU A 139 -4.70 -10.23 -12.68
N ALA A 140 -5.05 -11.50 -12.91
CA ALA A 140 -5.39 -11.98 -14.25
C ALA A 140 -6.60 -11.23 -14.85
N ALA A 141 -7.63 -10.96 -14.05
CA ALA A 141 -8.79 -10.18 -14.51
C ALA A 141 -8.42 -8.73 -14.83
N ALA A 142 -7.53 -8.11 -14.05
CA ALA A 142 -7.07 -6.76 -14.26
C ALA A 142 -6.19 -6.62 -15.53
N GLU A 143 -5.28 -7.56 -15.76
CA GLU A 143 -4.42 -7.57 -16.96
C GLU A 143 -5.25 -7.71 -18.24
N VAL A 144 -6.21 -8.64 -18.27
CA VAL A 144 -7.12 -8.80 -19.43
C VAL A 144 -7.99 -7.55 -19.62
N ALA A 145 -8.47 -6.94 -18.53
CA ALA A 145 -9.20 -5.67 -18.64
C ALA A 145 -8.33 -4.55 -19.21
N ALA A 146 -7.07 -4.46 -18.82
CA ALA A 146 -6.12 -3.49 -19.35
C ALA A 146 -5.88 -3.69 -20.86
N GLU A 147 -5.71 -4.94 -21.31
CA GLU A 147 -5.58 -5.26 -22.74
C GLU A 147 -6.80 -4.82 -23.55
N PHE A 148 -8.01 -5.03 -23.03
CA PHE A 148 -9.24 -4.60 -23.70
C PHE A 148 -9.36 -3.08 -23.76
N PHE A 149 -8.97 -2.35 -22.71
CA PHE A 149 -8.92 -0.88 -22.76
C PHE A 149 -7.84 -0.37 -23.71
N SER A 150 -6.71 -1.06 -23.80
CA SER A 150 -5.65 -0.76 -24.77
C SER A 150 -6.15 -0.91 -26.21
N ALA A 151 -6.82 -2.02 -26.52
CA ALA A 151 -7.45 -2.25 -27.83
C ALA A 151 -8.56 -1.23 -28.15
N ALA A 152 -9.27 -0.74 -27.13
CA ALA A 152 -10.28 0.31 -27.27
C ALA A 152 -9.69 1.73 -27.35
N GLY A 153 -8.38 1.92 -27.13
CA GLY A 153 -7.72 3.22 -27.08
C GLY A 153 -8.07 4.07 -25.84
N ASP A 154 -8.62 3.46 -24.79
CA ASP A 154 -8.99 4.15 -23.54
C ASP A 154 -7.79 4.19 -22.58
N LEU A 155 -6.83 5.07 -22.90
CA LEU A 155 -5.57 5.21 -22.17
C LEU A 155 -5.77 5.48 -20.67
N LYS A 156 -6.83 6.22 -20.30
CA LYS A 156 -7.11 6.58 -18.90
C LYS A 156 -7.54 5.36 -18.10
N ARG A 157 -8.43 4.53 -18.64
CA ARG A 157 -8.85 3.31 -17.97
C ARG A 157 -7.77 2.23 -18.00
N GLU A 158 -6.99 2.13 -19.09
CA GLU A 158 -5.82 1.26 -19.10
C GLU A 158 -4.85 1.65 -17.96
N ALA A 159 -4.54 2.94 -17.80
CA ALA A 159 -3.67 3.41 -16.72
C ALA A 159 -4.21 3.11 -15.33
N LEU A 160 -5.53 3.25 -15.11
CA LEU A 160 -6.16 2.92 -13.84
C LEU A 160 -5.97 1.44 -13.48
N LEU A 161 -6.09 0.55 -14.47
CA LEU A 161 -5.88 -0.88 -14.28
C LEU A 161 -4.41 -1.19 -13.98
N TRP A 162 -3.46 -0.52 -14.61
CA TRP A 162 -2.03 -0.68 -14.26
C TRP A 162 -1.68 -0.14 -12.88
N ALA A 163 -2.36 0.92 -12.41
CA ALA A 163 -2.25 1.35 -11.02
C ALA A 163 -2.74 0.25 -10.07
N PHE A 164 -3.89 -0.36 -10.37
CA PHE A 164 -4.43 -1.46 -9.56
C PHE A 164 -3.52 -2.71 -9.60
N VAL A 165 -2.99 -3.09 -10.76
CA VAL A 165 -2.02 -4.20 -10.89
C VAL A 165 -0.76 -3.94 -10.05
N SER A 166 -0.29 -2.69 -9.99
CA SER A 166 0.85 -2.30 -9.16
C SER A 166 0.58 -2.54 -7.65
N GLU A 167 -0.64 -2.26 -7.18
CA GLU A 167 -1.10 -2.56 -5.80
C GLU A 167 -1.21 -4.07 -5.54
N LEU A 168 -1.77 -4.79 -6.50
CA LEU A 168 -1.78 -6.24 -6.54
C LEU A 168 -0.41 -6.88 -6.77
N HIS A 169 0.67 -6.12 -6.89
CA HIS A 169 2.03 -6.67 -6.80
C HIS A 169 2.75 -6.24 -5.51
N GLU A 170 2.50 -5.05 -5.01
CA GLU A 170 3.08 -4.51 -3.77
C GLU A 170 2.77 -5.36 -2.53
N GLU A 171 1.51 -5.74 -2.34
CA GLU A 171 1.09 -6.62 -1.24
C GLU A 171 1.56 -8.10 -1.43
N SER A 172 2.27 -8.46 -2.51
CA SER A 172 2.87 -9.79 -2.66
C SER A 172 4.20 -9.84 -1.93
N GLN A 173 4.37 -10.79 -1.01
CA GLN A 173 5.60 -10.90 -0.24
C GLN A 173 6.83 -11.20 -1.14
N GLY A 174 7.90 -10.43 -0.94
CA GLY A 174 9.23 -10.65 -1.53
C GLY A 174 9.66 -9.62 -2.58
N ASP A 175 10.96 -9.57 -2.86
CA ASP A 175 11.60 -8.57 -3.73
C ASP A 175 11.03 -8.56 -5.16
N LEU A 176 10.62 -9.73 -5.67
CA LEU A 176 10.02 -9.86 -6.99
C LEU A 176 8.66 -9.13 -7.09
N GLY A 177 7.91 -9.06 -5.99
CA GLY A 177 6.64 -8.32 -5.92
C GLY A 177 6.85 -6.83 -6.13
N VAL A 178 7.82 -6.25 -5.42
CA VAL A 178 8.18 -4.82 -5.53
C VAL A 178 8.65 -4.48 -6.94
N VAL A 179 9.49 -5.31 -7.57
CA VAL A 179 9.95 -5.07 -8.94
C VAL A 179 8.79 -5.06 -9.94
N ARG A 180 7.85 -6.01 -9.83
CA ARG A 180 6.65 -6.05 -10.69
C ARG A 180 5.72 -4.87 -10.42
N ALA A 181 5.59 -4.45 -9.17
CA ALA A 181 4.81 -3.27 -8.78
C ALA A 181 5.39 -1.99 -9.43
N ILE A 182 6.71 -1.83 -9.43
CA ILE A 182 7.41 -0.72 -10.08
C ILE A 182 7.15 -0.74 -11.60
N GLN A 183 7.28 -1.90 -12.25
CA GLN A 183 7.02 -2.04 -13.69
C GLN A 183 5.59 -1.63 -14.06
N ALA A 184 4.59 -2.06 -13.28
CA ALA A 184 3.20 -1.67 -13.48
C ALA A 184 2.98 -0.16 -13.23
N ALA A 185 3.64 0.42 -12.23
CA ALA A 185 3.59 1.86 -11.96
C ALA A 185 4.19 2.69 -13.11
N GLU A 186 5.33 2.29 -13.67
CA GLU A 186 5.97 2.95 -14.82
C GLU A 186 5.09 2.90 -16.08
N ARG A 187 4.40 1.77 -16.30
CA ARG A 187 3.41 1.66 -17.38
C ARG A 187 2.23 2.61 -17.16
N CYS A 188 1.73 2.70 -15.93
CA CYS A 188 0.69 3.67 -15.56
C CYS A 188 1.13 5.12 -15.81
N ILE A 189 2.35 5.51 -15.39
CA ILE A 189 2.91 6.85 -15.63
C ILE A 189 2.94 7.16 -17.13
N THR A 190 3.45 6.24 -17.94
CA THR A 190 3.56 6.41 -19.39
C THR A 190 2.20 6.63 -20.04
N LEU A 191 1.19 5.86 -19.65
CA LEU A 191 -0.18 5.99 -20.18
C LEU A 191 -0.85 7.30 -19.74
N ARG A 192 -0.69 7.71 -18.47
CA ARG A 192 -1.24 8.99 -17.96
C ARG A 192 -0.60 10.20 -18.66
N ARG A 193 0.70 10.12 -18.94
CA ARG A 193 1.42 11.12 -19.75
C ARG A 193 0.88 11.21 -21.17
N GLN A 194 0.68 10.07 -21.85
CA GLN A 194 0.09 10.03 -23.19
C GLN A 194 -1.36 10.56 -23.21
N ALA A 195 -2.12 10.32 -22.14
CA ALA A 195 -3.48 10.83 -21.97
C ALA A 195 -3.54 12.34 -21.64
N GLY A 196 -2.39 12.99 -21.38
CA GLY A 196 -2.32 14.39 -20.96
C GLY A 196 -2.89 14.65 -19.57
N ASP A 197 -2.96 13.62 -18.72
CA ASP A 197 -3.57 13.69 -17.38
C ASP A 197 -2.51 14.01 -16.32
N ALA A 198 -2.08 15.27 -16.25
CA ALA A 198 -0.92 15.68 -15.44
C ALA A 198 -1.11 15.46 -13.92
N GLY A 199 -2.35 15.56 -13.42
CA GLY A 199 -2.63 15.33 -12.00
C GLY A 199 -2.49 13.85 -11.64
N SER A 200 -3.12 12.98 -12.44
CA SER A 200 -2.99 11.54 -12.27
C SER A 200 -1.54 11.10 -12.54
N GLU A 201 -0.85 11.66 -13.54
CA GLU A 201 0.57 11.35 -13.79
C GLU A 201 1.43 11.62 -12.54
N ALA A 202 1.22 12.75 -11.88
CA ALA A 202 1.92 13.12 -10.65
C ALA A 202 1.63 12.16 -9.48
N GLU A 203 0.39 11.72 -9.32
CA GLU A 203 0.01 10.70 -8.34
C GLU A 203 0.72 9.36 -8.59
N ALA A 204 0.75 8.91 -9.85
CA ALA A 204 1.42 7.67 -10.23
C ALA A 204 2.94 7.76 -10.00
N LEU A 205 3.55 8.93 -10.22
CA LEU A 205 4.95 9.20 -9.90
C LEU A 205 5.23 9.13 -8.39
N LEU A 206 4.36 9.68 -7.54
CA LEU A 206 4.50 9.54 -6.07
C LEU A 206 4.38 8.09 -5.63
N ARG A 207 3.52 7.31 -6.28
CA ARG A 207 3.41 5.88 -6.00
C ARG A 207 4.67 5.12 -6.39
N ALA A 208 5.20 5.37 -7.58
CA ALA A 208 6.48 4.79 -8.00
C ALA A 208 7.64 5.19 -7.05
N ALA A 209 7.64 6.43 -6.57
CA ALA A 209 8.63 6.89 -5.58
C ALA A 209 8.55 6.10 -4.26
N ASN A 210 7.35 5.84 -3.74
CA ASN A 210 7.16 5.01 -2.55
C ASN A 210 7.61 3.56 -2.77
N LEU A 211 7.27 2.97 -3.93
CA LEU A 211 7.70 1.61 -4.27
C LEU A 211 9.22 1.49 -4.38
N HIS A 212 9.88 2.50 -4.97
CA HIS A 212 11.32 2.55 -4.98
C HIS A 212 11.89 2.69 -3.56
N LEU A 213 11.32 3.55 -2.73
CA LEU A 213 11.80 3.71 -1.35
C LEU A 213 11.72 2.39 -0.55
N ALA A 214 10.64 1.63 -0.72
CA ALA A 214 10.44 0.33 -0.07
C ALA A 214 11.33 -0.80 -0.63
N ALA A 215 11.98 -0.60 -1.78
CA ALA A 215 12.84 -1.61 -2.37
C ALA A 215 14.23 -1.61 -1.70
N ALA A 216 14.71 -2.80 -1.28
CA ALA A 216 16.00 -2.97 -0.62
C ALA A 216 17.23 -2.93 -1.57
N ALA A 217 17.07 -2.46 -2.81
CA ALA A 217 18.11 -2.49 -3.83
C ALA A 217 18.94 -1.19 -3.89
N GLU A 218 20.19 -1.32 -4.33
CA GLU A 218 21.09 -0.18 -4.53
C GLU A 218 20.52 0.82 -5.56
N GLY A 219 20.65 2.12 -5.28
CA GLY A 219 20.21 3.19 -6.18
C GLY A 219 18.72 3.54 -6.12
N CYS A 220 17.93 2.82 -5.33
CA CYS A 220 16.49 3.05 -5.23
C CYS A 220 16.11 4.43 -4.66
N GLU A 221 16.91 5.02 -3.77
CA GLU A 221 16.66 6.37 -3.24
C GLU A 221 16.77 7.45 -4.32
N SER A 222 17.73 7.33 -5.23
CA SER A 222 17.90 8.26 -6.34
C SER A 222 16.70 8.20 -7.28
N ASN A 223 16.21 6.98 -7.58
CA ASN A 223 15.01 6.80 -8.39
C ASN A 223 13.77 7.36 -7.68
N ALA A 224 13.62 7.08 -6.38
CA ALA A 224 12.52 7.61 -5.58
C ALA A 224 12.50 9.15 -5.58
N GLU A 225 13.66 9.77 -5.37
CA GLU A 225 13.80 11.23 -5.38
C GLU A 225 13.49 11.82 -6.75
N GLU A 226 13.99 11.22 -7.84
CA GLU A 226 13.70 11.67 -9.21
C GLU A 226 12.19 11.70 -9.48
N LYS A 227 11.49 10.61 -9.17
CA LYS A 227 10.03 10.49 -9.37
C LYS A 227 9.26 11.49 -8.50
N ALA A 228 9.64 11.64 -7.23
CA ALA A 228 8.99 12.59 -6.33
C ALA A 228 9.22 14.05 -6.74
N GLN A 229 10.42 14.39 -7.25
CA GLN A 229 10.70 15.71 -7.80
C GLN A 229 9.92 15.98 -9.10
N GLU A 230 9.78 14.98 -9.97
CA GLU A 230 8.95 15.09 -11.19
C GLU A 230 7.49 15.35 -10.83
N ALA A 231 6.92 14.57 -9.89
CA ALA A 231 5.57 14.77 -9.37
C ALA A 231 5.37 16.19 -8.82
N ARG A 232 6.32 16.68 -8.01
CA ARG A 232 6.30 18.06 -7.49
C ARG A 232 6.21 19.10 -8.60
N ARG A 233 6.98 18.95 -9.69
CA ARG A 233 6.97 19.88 -10.83
C ARG A 233 5.61 19.86 -11.53
N LEU A 234 4.99 18.68 -11.68
CA LEU A 234 3.67 18.54 -12.26
C LEU A 234 2.58 19.18 -11.40
N TYR A 235 2.55 18.89 -10.10
CA TYR A 235 1.59 19.49 -9.17
C TYR A 235 1.71 21.01 -9.11
N LYS A 236 2.95 21.54 -9.11
CA LYS A 236 3.19 22.97 -9.20
C LYS A 236 2.66 23.57 -10.52
N ARG A 237 2.76 22.85 -11.64
CA ARG A 237 2.27 23.29 -12.95
C ARG A 237 0.76 23.30 -13.04
N CYS A 238 0.07 22.32 -12.42
CA CYS A 238 -1.40 22.32 -12.36
C CYS A 238 -1.98 23.15 -11.20
N ASN A 239 -1.12 23.83 -10.44
CA ASN A 239 -1.48 24.64 -9.26
C ASN A 239 -2.20 23.83 -8.16
N ASP A 240 -1.91 22.53 -8.08
CA ASP A 240 -2.31 21.70 -6.97
C ASP A 240 -1.25 21.82 -5.85
N ARG A 241 -1.60 22.59 -4.84
CA ARG A 241 -0.71 22.87 -3.70
C ARG A 241 -0.68 21.73 -2.69
N ALA A 242 -1.75 20.94 -2.57
CA ALA A 242 -1.77 19.79 -1.68
C ALA A 242 -0.85 18.70 -2.24
N GLY A 243 -0.95 18.40 -3.53
CA GLY A 243 -0.03 17.49 -4.22
C GLY A 243 1.44 17.95 -4.19
N GLU A 244 1.69 19.27 -4.30
CA GLU A 244 3.03 19.84 -4.15
C GLU A 244 3.59 19.60 -2.73
N ALA A 245 2.78 19.80 -1.69
CA ALA A 245 3.17 19.53 -0.31
C ALA A 245 3.41 18.04 -0.04
N ASN A 246 2.55 17.15 -0.54
CA ASN A 246 2.75 15.70 -0.42
C ASN A 246 4.05 15.24 -1.08
N SER A 247 4.37 15.79 -2.26
CA SER A 247 5.63 15.50 -2.94
C SER A 247 6.85 15.93 -2.11
N LEU A 248 6.77 17.10 -1.46
CA LEU A 248 7.81 17.60 -0.56
C LEU A 248 8.00 16.71 0.67
N LEU A 249 6.90 16.24 1.26
CA LEU A 249 6.97 15.34 2.42
C LEU A 249 7.56 13.98 2.04
N LEU A 250 7.27 13.46 0.84
CA LEU A 250 7.93 12.24 0.33
C LEU A 250 9.42 12.43 0.08
N ILE A 251 9.83 13.55 -0.51
CA ILE A 251 11.26 13.88 -0.65
C ILE A 251 11.92 13.98 0.73
N CYS A 252 11.26 14.60 1.71
CA CYS A 252 11.76 14.65 3.09
C CYS A 252 11.96 13.24 3.67
N GLN A 253 10.99 12.35 3.51
CA GLN A 253 11.08 10.97 3.95
C GLN A 253 12.27 10.23 3.31
N ILE A 254 12.47 10.39 2.00
CA ILE A 254 13.60 9.77 1.27
C ILE A 254 14.93 10.22 1.89
N HIS A 255 15.11 11.52 2.14
CA HIS A 255 16.32 12.03 2.77
C HIS A 255 16.51 11.58 4.23
N VAL A 256 15.42 11.48 5.01
CA VAL A 256 15.46 10.95 6.38
C VAL A 256 15.88 9.48 6.38
N SER A 257 15.31 8.68 5.47
CA SER A 257 15.66 7.27 5.29
C SER A 257 17.13 7.10 4.92
N SER A 258 17.59 7.86 3.91
CA SER A 258 18.99 7.87 3.45
C SER A 258 19.95 8.23 4.57
N ALA A 259 19.64 9.29 5.33
CA ALA A 259 20.44 9.67 6.48
C ALA A 259 20.45 8.60 7.58
N GLY A 260 19.30 7.97 7.85
CA GLY A 260 19.18 6.88 8.80
C GLY A 260 20.09 5.71 8.44
N ARG A 261 20.03 5.23 7.19
CA ARG A 261 20.88 4.16 6.68
C ARG A 261 22.37 4.49 6.81
N LEU A 262 22.78 5.67 6.32
CA LEU A 262 24.17 6.13 6.39
C LEU A 262 24.71 6.20 7.83
N LEU A 263 23.89 6.65 8.78
CA LEU A 263 24.29 6.75 10.19
C LEU A 263 24.41 5.39 10.87
N LEU A 264 23.66 4.39 10.40
CA LEU A 264 23.71 3.01 10.91
C LEU A 264 24.89 2.24 10.32
N GLU A 265 25.17 2.40 9.02
CA GLU A 265 26.24 1.69 8.31
C GLU A 265 27.64 2.26 8.57
N GLU A 266 27.80 3.58 8.46
CA GLU A 266 29.11 4.25 8.52
C GLU A 266 29.43 4.82 9.91
N GLY A 267 28.48 4.72 10.84
CA GLY A 267 28.59 5.23 12.21
C GLY A 267 28.29 6.73 12.34
N SER A 268 27.90 7.13 13.56
CA SER A 268 27.24 8.42 13.80
C SER A 268 28.15 9.66 13.77
N ARG A 269 29.49 9.50 13.87
CA ARG A 269 30.41 10.64 14.05
C ARG A 269 31.02 11.10 12.73
N GLY A 270 30.55 12.25 12.24
CA GLY A 270 31.20 12.99 11.14
C GLY A 270 30.69 12.62 9.74
N ASN A 271 29.58 11.89 9.63
CA ASN A 271 28.97 11.58 8.35
C ASN A 271 28.37 12.85 7.72
N ARG A 272 29.16 13.49 6.85
CA ARG A 272 28.77 14.72 6.14
C ARG A 272 27.60 14.49 5.20
N ALA A 273 27.52 13.33 4.56
CA ALA A 273 26.43 12.98 3.66
C ALA A 273 25.11 12.88 4.44
N ALA A 274 25.08 12.15 5.56
CA ALA A 274 23.90 12.08 6.41
C ALA A 274 23.47 13.46 6.94
N SER A 275 24.45 14.30 7.35
CA SER A 275 24.15 15.67 7.80
C SER A 275 23.54 16.54 6.69
N GLN A 276 24.01 16.40 5.46
CA GLN A 276 23.46 17.10 4.30
C GLN A 276 22.05 16.62 3.97
N SER A 277 21.82 15.30 3.97
CA SER A 277 20.48 14.72 3.77
C SER A 277 19.49 15.21 4.82
N LEU A 278 19.87 15.26 6.10
CA LEU A 278 19.00 15.79 7.16
C LEU A 278 18.72 17.28 7.02
N GLN A 279 19.68 18.08 6.54
CA GLN A 279 19.45 19.49 6.22
C GLN A 279 18.46 19.64 5.07
N GLN A 280 18.59 18.84 4.01
CA GLN A 280 17.64 18.82 2.90
C GLN A 280 16.23 18.42 3.37
N ALA A 281 16.12 17.33 4.15
CA ALA A 281 14.86 16.89 4.75
C ALA A 281 14.16 18.04 5.51
N MET A 282 14.90 18.74 6.37
CA MET A 282 14.38 19.90 7.10
C MET A 282 13.90 21.04 6.17
N THR A 283 14.59 21.30 5.07
CA THR A 283 14.14 22.33 4.10
C THR A 283 12.81 21.95 3.46
N PHE A 284 12.64 20.69 3.04
CA PHE A 284 11.42 20.22 2.40
C PHE A 284 10.26 20.13 3.38
N ALA A 285 10.47 19.64 4.60
CA ALA A 285 9.45 19.61 5.65
C ALA A 285 8.94 21.03 5.99
N ASN A 286 9.83 22.02 6.09
CA ASN A 286 9.44 23.41 6.35
C ASN A 286 8.68 24.04 5.17
N GLU A 287 9.09 23.73 3.94
CA GLU A 287 8.40 24.21 2.73
C GLU A 287 6.98 23.61 2.66
N ALA A 288 6.83 22.30 2.89
CA ALA A 288 5.54 21.61 2.98
C ALA A 288 4.66 22.20 4.09
N PHE A 289 5.21 22.40 5.30
CA PHE A 289 4.51 23.04 6.41
C PHE A 289 3.97 24.42 6.02
N SER A 290 4.76 25.23 5.30
CA SER A 290 4.33 26.56 4.86
C SER A 290 3.17 26.51 3.87
N ILE A 291 3.11 25.48 3.03
CA ILE A 291 2.03 25.26 2.07
C ILE A 291 0.78 24.78 2.82
N ALA A 292 0.92 23.76 3.65
CA ALA A 292 -0.15 23.20 4.49
C ALA A 292 -0.82 24.29 5.34
N LYS A 293 -0.01 25.16 5.99
CA LYS A 293 -0.50 26.30 6.78
C LYS A 293 -1.31 27.29 5.96
N ARG A 294 -0.92 27.56 4.70
CA ARG A 294 -1.65 28.46 3.80
C ARG A 294 -2.95 27.84 3.30
N LEU A 295 -2.98 26.53 3.13
CA LEU A 295 -4.19 25.78 2.77
C LEU A 295 -5.16 25.62 3.94
N GLY A 296 -4.67 25.73 5.18
CA GLY A 296 -5.45 25.36 6.37
C GLY A 296 -5.65 23.85 6.48
N ASP A 297 -4.82 23.06 5.80
CA ASP A 297 -4.87 21.61 5.79
C ASP A 297 -4.19 21.05 7.05
N LYS A 298 -5.00 20.54 7.97
CA LYS A 298 -4.52 20.03 9.27
C LYS A 298 -3.76 18.72 9.16
N ASP A 299 -4.13 17.87 8.20
CA ASP A 299 -3.47 16.57 8.01
C ASP A 299 -2.05 16.78 7.47
N LEU A 300 -1.91 17.59 6.43
CA LEU A 300 -0.60 17.97 5.89
C LEU A 300 0.28 18.69 6.93
N LEU A 301 -0.32 19.51 7.80
CA LEU A 301 0.40 20.14 8.91
C LEU A 301 0.96 19.11 9.89
N ALA A 302 0.13 18.13 10.29
CA ALA A 302 0.52 17.08 11.21
C ALA A 302 1.68 16.24 10.65
N TRP A 303 1.57 15.81 9.39
CA TRP A 303 2.64 15.07 8.70
C TRP A 303 3.92 15.90 8.51
N SER A 304 3.79 17.21 8.24
CA SER A 304 4.95 18.11 8.15
C SER A 304 5.71 18.20 9.47
N ASP A 305 4.98 18.28 10.60
CA ASP A 305 5.58 18.32 11.94
C ASP A 305 6.20 16.97 12.33
N TYR A 306 5.56 15.85 11.96
CA TYR A 306 6.11 14.50 12.14
C TYR A 306 7.46 14.34 11.42
N TRP A 307 7.52 14.66 10.12
CA TRP A 307 8.77 14.52 9.37
C TRP A 307 9.86 15.47 9.83
N ARG A 308 9.49 16.67 10.30
CA ARG A 308 10.43 17.58 10.98
C ARG A 308 10.98 16.96 12.27
N ALA A 309 10.13 16.32 13.07
CA ALA A 309 10.56 15.63 14.28
C ALA A 309 11.51 14.47 13.97
N MET A 310 11.22 13.67 12.93
CA MET A 310 12.11 12.59 12.46
C MET A 310 13.49 13.12 12.04
N ALA A 311 13.54 14.17 11.22
CA ALA A 311 14.81 14.76 10.81
C ALA A 311 15.61 15.33 11.99
N LEU A 312 14.94 15.97 12.96
CA LEU A 312 15.57 16.46 14.19
C LEU A 312 16.09 15.33 15.09
N MET A 313 15.36 14.21 15.17
CA MET A 313 15.75 13.02 15.94
C MET A 313 17.06 12.45 15.41
N TRP A 314 17.16 12.22 14.11
CA TRP A 314 18.37 11.70 13.47
C TRP A 314 19.54 12.68 13.57
N ASN A 315 19.27 13.99 13.61
CA ASN A 315 20.27 15.02 13.89
C ASN A 315 20.60 15.17 15.39
N ARG A 316 20.08 14.28 16.25
CA ARG A 316 20.24 14.25 17.72
C ARG A 316 19.80 15.52 18.45
N ASN A 317 18.87 16.28 17.87
CA ASN A 317 18.27 17.46 18.49
C ASN A 317 16.96 17.08 19.19
N PHE A 318 17.08 16.26 20.25
CA PHE A 318 15.94 15.57 20.85
C PHE A 318 14.89 16.50 21.45
N GLU A 319 15.28 17.63 22.04
CA GLU A 319 14.33 18.61 22.61
C GLU A 319 13.46 19.29 21.54
N GLN A 320 14.03 19.62 20.39
CA GLN A 320 13.26 20.19 19.28
C GLN A 320 12.42 19.10 18.60
N ALA A 321 12.96 17.87 18.50
CA ALA A 321 12.23 16.73 17.97
C ALA A 321 10.99 16.41 18.83
N LEU A 322 11.11 16.38 20.15
CA LEU A 322 9.98 16.17 21.08
C LEU A 322 8.89 17.23 20.92
N ARG A 323 9.28 18.51 20.83
CA ARG A 323 8.31 19.60 20.59
C ARG A 323 7.56 19.44 19.28
N ALA A 324 8.26 19.08 18.20
CA ALA A 324 7.64 18.85 16.90
C ALA A 324 6.74 17.60 16.91
N ALA A 325 7.17 16.51 17.57
CA ALA A 325 6.38 15.29 17.71
C ALA A 325 5.10 15.52 18.53
N HIS A 326 5.15 16.29 19.61
CA HIS A 326 3.95 16.67 20.36
C HIS A 326 3.00 17.56 19.56
N ALA A 327 3.52 18.48 18.74
CA ALA A 327 2.69 19.29 17.84
C ALA A 327 1.98 18.41 16.80
N ALA A 328 2.69 17.45 16.22
CA ALA A 328 2.10 16.47 15.30
C ALA A 328 1.03 15.61 16.00
N HIS A 329 1.30 15.12 17.22
CA HIS A 329 0.34 14.32 17.99
C HIS A 329 -0.95 15.10 18.27
N ALA A 330 -0.84 16.35 18.72
CA ALA A 330 -1.99 17.21 18.96
C ALA A 330 -2.80 17.45 17.66
N ALA A 331 -2.12 17.66 16.54
CA ALA A 331 -2.77 17.87 15.25
C ALA A 331 -3.54 16.62 14.76
N PHE A 332 -2.97 15.42 14.87
CA PHE A 332 -3.67 14.17 14.53
C PHE A 332 -4.83 13.89 15.47
N HIS A 333 -4.67 14.15 16.77
CA HIS A 333 -5.74 14.00 17.75
C HIS A 333 -6.93 14.94 17.48
N ASP A 334 -6.65 16.22 17.18
CA ASP A 334 -7.66 17.21 16.80
C ASP A 334 -8.38 16.83 15.49
N LEU A 335 -7.63 16.25 14.54
CA LEU A 335 -8.18 15.77 13.27
C LEU A 335 -9.16 14.62 13.52
N GLN A 336 -8.80 13.65 14.36
CA GLN A 336 -9.66 12.53 14.71
C GLN A 336 -10.96 13.00 15.40
N ALA A 337 -10.87 13.95 16.33
CA ALA A 337 -12.04 14.50 17.02
C ALA A 337 -12.99 15.21 16.05
N ALA A 338 -12.46 15.88 15.03
CA ALA A 338 -13.23 16.58 14.01
C ALA A 338 -13.90 15.63 12.99
N LEU A 339 -13.34 14.43 12.79
CA LEU A 339 -13.77 13.46 11.79
C LEU A 339 -14.64 12.33 12.36
N ALA A 340 -15.04 12.42 13.64
CA ALA A 340 -15.89 11.45 14.31
C ALA A 340 -17.24 11.28 13.57
N GLY A 341 -17.30 10.31 12.65
CA GLY A 341 -18.44 10.05 11.77
C GLY A 341 -18.08 9.59 10.35
N ASP A 342 -16.88 9.89 9.86
CA ASP A 342 -16.36 9.41 8.57
C ASP A 342 -15.27 8.37 8.79
N SER A 343 -15.59 7.11 8.48
CA SER A 343 -14.72 5.97 8.77
C SER A 343 -13.44 5.94 7.93
N ALA A 344 -13.35 6.62 6.78
CA ALA A 344 -12.14 6.61 5.96
C ALA A 344 -11.12 7.62 6.49
N SER A 345 -11.57 8.85 6.73
CA SER A 345 -10.73 9.92 7.24
C SER A 345 -10.35 9.72 8.71
N THR A 346 -11.19 9.03 9.49
CA THR A 346 -10.85 8.56 10.84
C THR A 346 -9.68 7.56 10.82
N ALA A 347 -9.62 6.65 9.84
CA ALA A 347 -8.55 5.66 9.75
C ALA A 347 -7.18 6.29 9.42
N ALA A 348 -7.13 7.27 8.52
CA ALA A 348 -5.91 8.01 8.20
C ALA A 348 -5.39 8.81 9.41
N GLY A 349 -6.30 9.44 10.18
CA GLY A 349 -5.95 10.13 11.42
C GLY A 349 -5.40 9.18 12.50
N LEU A 350 -6.01 8.00 12.65
CA LEU A 350 -5.53 6.94 13.55
C LEU A 350 -4.14 6.43 13.17
N GLU A 351 -3.87 6.28 11.88
CA GLU A 351 -2.56 5.86 11.39
C GLU A 351 -1.48 6.91 11.70
N GLY A 352 -1.74 8.19 11.40
CA GLY A 352 -0.82 9.28 11.74
C GLY A 352 -0.56 9.40 13.24
N GLU A 353 -1.61 9.26 14.06
CA GLU A 353 -1.48 9.25 15.52
C GLU A 353 -0.57 8.11 16.00
N ALA A 354 -0.77 6.89 15.47
CA ALA A 354 0.03 5.72 15.84
C ALA A 354 1.52 5.89 15.51
N HIS A 355 1.84 6.44 14.32
CA HIS A 355 3.22 6.75 13.94
C HIS A 355 3.86 7.76 14.89
N VAL A 356 3.14 8.81 15.27
CA VAL A 356 3.66 9.83 16.19
C VAL A 356 3.84 9.26 17.61
N LEU A 357 2.96 8.37 18.07
CA LEU A 357 3.10 7.72 19.36
C LEU A 357 4.36 6.85 19.43
N VAL A 358 4.66 6.09 18.37
CA VAL A 358 5.91 5.33 18.25
C VAL A 358 7.12 6.27 18.27
N LEU A 359 7.07 7.38 17.53
CA LEU A 359 8.15 8.38 17.53
C LEU A 359 8.34 9.04 18.90
N LEU A 360 7.26 9.39 19.60
CA LEU A 360 7.32 9.93 20.95
C LEU A 360 7.96 8.92 21.91
N ALA A 361 7.59 7.64 21.84
CA ALA A 361 8.21 6.60 22.66
C ALA A 361 9.74 6.49 22.40
N GLU A 362 10.16 6.46 21.14
CA GLU A 362 11.58 6.42 20.77
C GLU A 362 12.32 7.67 21.27
N LEU A 363 11.75 8.86 21.10
CA LEU A 363 12.36 10.11 21.55
C LEU A 363 12.54 10.18 23.07
N HIS A 364 11.56 9.72 23.84
CA HIS A 364 11.66 9.67 25.31
C HIS A 364 12.73 8.66 25.75
N LEU A 365 12.84 7.51 25.08
CA LEU A 365 13.90 6.54 25.31
C LEU A 365 15.29 7.14 25.00
N LEU A 366 15.46 7.78 23.85
CA LEU A 366 16.70 8.45 23.45
C LEU A 366 17.10 9.59 24.39
N CYS A 367 16.12 10.37 24.88
CA CYS A 367 16.35 11.41 25.88
C CYS A 367 16.86 10.82 27.20
N GLY A 368 16.23 9.73 27.68
CA GLY A 368 16.65 9.01 28.88
C GLY A 368 18.08 8.46 28.76
N ASP A 369 18.43 7.90 27.59
CA ASP A 369 19.77 7.38 27.32
C ASP A 369 20.84 8.49 27.20
N SER A 370 20.45 9.69 26.76
CA SER A 370 21.36 10.82 26.59
C SER A 370 21.73 11.56 27.89
N GLY A 371 21.07 11.24 29.01
CA GLY A 371 21.28 11.92 30.29
C GLY A 371 20.82 13.38 30.32
N GLY A 372 19.78 13.72 29.55
CA GLY A 372 19.21 15.07 29.44
C GLY A 372 18.45 15.53 30.71
N GLU A 373 17.78 16.69 30.62
CA GLU A 373 16.99 17.24 31.72
C GLU A 373 15.77 16.36 32.05
N GLY A 374 15.73 15.81 33.27
CA GLY A 374 14.64 14.97 33.76
C GLY A 374 15.15 13.69 34.43
N SER A 375 14.28 13.02 35.19
CA SER A 375 14.60 11.68 35.68
C SER A 375 14.50 10.70 34.51
N ALA A 376 15.59 9.99 34.21
CA ALA A 376 15.59 8.95 33.17
C ALA A 376 14.47 7.92 33.40
N ASP A 377 14.14 7.62 34.67
CA ASP A 377 13.07 6.69 35.00
C ASP A 377 11.67 7.24 34.67
N ASP A 378 11.47 8.56 34.75
CA ASP A 378 10.22 9.20 34.34
C ASP A 378 10.09 9.22 32.81
N LEU A 379 11.18 9.47 32.09
CA LEU A 379 11.22 9.41 30.63
C LEU A 379 10.95 7.99 30.10
N TYR A 380 11.54 6.96 30.71
CA TYR A 380 11.24 5.56 30.34
C TYR A 380 9.80 5.17 30.66
N ARG A 381 9.21 5.70 31.73
CA ARG A 381 7.79 5.49 32.04
C ARG A 381 6.88 6.14 31.01
N GLN A 382 7.17 7.37 30.63
CA GLN A 382 6.45 8.08 29.56
C GLN A 382 6.57 7.35 28.22
N ALA A 383 7.77 6.88 27.87
CA ALA A 383 7.99 6.07 26.67
C ALA A 383 7.09 4.83 26.64
N ARG A 384 6.99 4.12 27.77
CA ARG A 384 6.11 2.94 27.91
C ARG A 384 4.63 3.30 27.73
N GLU A 385 4.16 4.40 28.31
CA GLU A 385 2.78 4.86 28.12
C GLU A 385 2.46 5.13 26.64
N PHE A 386 3.42 5.71 25.89
CA PHE A 386 3.25 5.93 24.45
C PHE A 386 3.23 4.62 23.65
N VAL A 387 4.06 3.64 23.99
CA VAL A 387 4.03 2.30 23.38
C VAL A 387 2.67 1.62 23.61
N GLU A 388 2.16 1.64 24.84
CA GLU A 388 0.87 1.04 25.18
C GLU A 388 -0.27 1.71 24.40
N LYS A 389 -0.23 3.04 24.26
CA LYS A 389 -1.18 3.79 23.42
C LYS A 389 -1.05 3.42 21.94
N ALA A 390 0.16 3.36 21.39
CA ALA A 390 0.40 3.00 20.00
C ALA A 390 -0.18 1.61 19.67
N LEU A 391 0.05 0.62 20.54
CA LEU A 391 -0.52 -0.72 20.41
C LEU A 391 -2.05 -0.73 20.53
N SER A 392 -2.61 0.13 21.38
CA SER A 392 -4.08 0.25 21.50
C SER A 392 -4.71 0.84 20.25
N VAL A 393 -4.07 1.85 19.64
CA VAL A 393 -4.52 2.51 18.42
C VAL A 393 -4.42 1.54 17.25
N ALA A 394 -3.29 0.83 17.09
CA ALA A 394 -3.08 -0.17 16.05
C ALA A 394 -4.21 -1.23 16.05
N LYS A 395 -4.53 -1.79 17.22
CA LYS A 395 -5.62 -2.77 17.39
C LYS A 395 -7.02 -2.24 17.10
N SER A 396 -7.22 -0.92 17.15
CA SER A 396 -8.55 -0.30 17.08
C SER A 396 -8.99 0.11 15.68
N GLY A 397 -8.14 -0.01 14.66
CA GLY A 397 -8.55 0.26 13.27
C GLY A 397 -7.52 0.92 12.35
N VAL A 398 -6.22 0.70 12.57
CA VAL A 398 -5.22 1.01 11.53
C VAL A 398 -5.28 -0.15 10.52
N GLY A 399 -5.32 0.13 9.22
CA GLY A 399 -5.41 -0.88 8.16
C GLY A 399 -4.13 -1.71 8.00
N SER A 400 -3.67 -1.91 6.77
CA SER A 400 -2.43 -2.63 6.44
C SER A 400 -1.17 -2.09 7.14
N GLY A 401 -1.16 -0.82 7.58
CA GLY A 401 -0.11 -0.22 8.40
C GLY A 401 -0.02 -0.72 9.85
N SER A 402 -1.06 -1.38 10.38
CA SER A 402 -1.11 -1.85 11.77
C SER A 402 0.02 -2.82 12.10
N VAL A 403 0.33 -3.75 11.21
CA VAL A 403 1.36 -4.79 11.44
C VAL A 403 2.74 -4.16 11.64
N ARG A 404 3.07 -3.11 10.89
CA ARG A 404 4.36 -2.41 10.99
C ARG A 404 4.47 -1.61 12.27
N ILE A 405 3.41 -0.88 12.62
CA ILE A 405 3.33 -0.10 13.86
C ILE A 405 3.43 -1.02 15.08
N GLU A 406 2.72 -2.16 15.06
CA GLU A 406 2.80 -3.17 16.12
C GLU A 406 4.22 -3.70 16.26
N GLY A 407 4.88 -4.08 15.15
CA GLY A 407 6.27 -4.51 15.15
C GLY A 407 7.21 -3.48 15.79
N ALA A 408 7.13 -2.22 15.36
CA ALA A 408 7.94 -1.13 15.92
C ALA A 408 7.67 -0.90 17.41
N ALA A 409 6.40 -0.93 17.83
CA ALA A 409 6.01 -0.77 19.21
C ALA A 409 6.49 -1.94 20.09
N PHE A 410 6.45 -3.18 19.61
CA PHE A 410 6.98 -4.34 20.33
C PHE A 410 8.51 -4.26 20.51
N CYS A 411 9.25 -3.88 19.46
CA CYS A 411 10.71 -3.70 19.59
C CYS A 411 11.07 -2.61 20.61
N LEU A 412 10.31 -1.52 20.65
CA LEU A 412 10.45 -0.48 21.67
C LEU A 412 10.14 -1.00 23.07
N GLN A 413 9.08 -1.82 23.21
CA GLN A 413 8.71 -2.44 24.47
C GLN A 413 9.85 -3.29 25.03
N GLU A 414 10.44 -4.17 24.23
CA GLU A 414 11.55 -5.03 24.64
C GLU A 414 12.76 -4.21 25.12
N ARG A 415 13.12 -3.14 24.38
CA ARG A 415 14.20 -2.22 24.76
C ARG A 415 13.93 -1.53 26.08
N LEU A 416 12.70 -1.06 26.31
CA LEU A 416 12.29 -0.42 27.56
C LEU A 416 12.33 -1.40 28.75
N GLU A 417 11.88 -2.64 28.54
CA GLU A 417 11.94 -3.68 29.56
C GLU A 417 13.38 -3.95 29.99
N LEU A 418 14.33 -4.06 29.05
CA LEU A 418 15.75 -4.23 29.40
C LEU A 418 16.29 -3.06 30.24
N LYS A 419 15.89 -1.82 29.96
CA LYS A 419 16.34 -0.62 30.69
C LYS A 419 15.75 -0.55 32.10
N LEU A 420 14.49 -0.97 32.27
CA LEU A 420 13.81 -0.99 33.56
C LEU A 420 14.25 -2.18 34.44
N HIS A 421 14.56 -3.34 33.84
CA HIS A 421 14.99 -4.54 34.58
C HIS A 421 16.50 -4.60 34.89
N SER A 422 17.37 -4.01 34.06
CA SER A 422 18.84 -4.00 34.27
C SER A 422 19.30 -3.25 35.53
N LYS A 423 18.44 -2.44 36.17
CA LYS A 423 18.71 -1.86 37.50
C LYS A 423 18.36 -2.79 38.68
N GLY A 424 17.72 -3.94 38.43
CA GLY A 424 17.34 -4.93 39.46
C GLY A 424 18.39 -6.02 39.73
N GLN A 425 19.35 -6.27 38.81
CA GLN A 425 20.39 -7.27 38.99
C GLN A 425 21.75 -6.86 38.37
N VAL A 426 22.68 -6.52 39.29
CA VAL A 426 24.15 -6.79 39.31
C VAL A 426 25.11 -6.06 38.35
N SER A 427 26.04 -5.33 39.00
CA SER A 427 27.48 -5.20 38.73
C SER A 427 28.04 -5.75 37.41
N GLY A 428 28.67 -4.84 36.65
CA GLY A 428 29.99 -5.10 36.08
C GLY A 428 30.07 -5.92 34.80
N ALA A 429 29.43 -5.47 33.72
CA ALA A 429 29.94 -5.62 32.36
C ALA A 429 29.25 -4.60 31.46
N THR A 430 30.01 -3.70 30.83
CA THR A 430 29.51 -2.85 29.74
C THR A 430 29.30 -3.71 28.50
N PRO A 431 28.05 -3.89 28.00
CA PRO A 431 27.84 -4.43 26.68
C PRO A 431 28.11 -3.32 25.67
N GLN A 432 28.90 -3.63 24.65
CA GLN A 432 29.02 -2.77 23.48
C GLN A 432 27.64 -2.65 22.83
N LEU A 433 27.17 -1.40 22.65
CA LEU A 433 25.96 -1.11 21.89
C LEU A 433 26.16 -1.55 20.44
N GLU A 434 25.52 -2.64 20.04
CA GLU A 434 25.16 -2.86 18.64
C GLU A 434 23.80 -2.22 18.40
N ALA A 435 23.75 -1.28 17.45
CA ALA A 435 22.51 -0.68 16.98
C ALA A 435 21.66 -1.74 16.25
N PRO A 436 20.32 -1.67 16.33
CA PRO A 436 19.45 -2.67 15.73
C PRO A 436 19.60 -2.63 14.20
N ARG A 437 20.11 -3.71 13.61
CA ARG A 437 20.32 -3.85 12.16
C ARG A 437 19.03 -4.15 11.38
N GLU A 438 17.88 -4.30 12.01
CA GLU A 438 16.71 -4.91 11.34
C GLU A 438 15.40 -4.09 11.33
N ASN A 439 15.34 -2.85 11.84
CA ASN A 439 14.03 -2.19 12.02
C ASN A 439 13.89 -0.73 11.59
N VAL A 440 14.78 -0.23 10.73
CA VAL A 440 14.66 1.15 10.19
C VAL A 440 13.97 1.20 8.82
N ASP A 441 13.91 0.06 8.11
CA ASP A 441 13.22 -0.05 6.82
C ASP A 441 11.67 -0.05 6.96
N ASN A 442 11.14 -0.30 8.17
CA ASN A 442 9.71 -0.54 8.38
C ASN A 442 8.83 0.70 8.66
N LEU A 443 9.38 1.92 8.60
CA LEU A 443 8.62 3.18 8.82
C LEU A 443 8.26 3.92 7.51
N GLN A 444 8.32 3.22 6.37
CA GLN A 444 8.35 3.87 5.06
C GLN A 444 7.04 3.75 4.26
N SER A 445 6.07 4.65 4.48
CA SER A 445 5.07 5.08 3.48
C SER A 445 4.11 6.15 4.00
N PHE A 446 3.66 7.07 3.14
CA PHE A 446 2.46 7.87 3.36
C PHE A 446 1.20 7.00 3.30
N PRO A 447 0.13 7.32 4.04
CA PRO A 447 -1.16 6.67 3.86
C PRO A 447 -1.69 6.93 2.44
N GLN A 448 -1.93 5.86 1.68
CA GLN A 448 -2.78 5.89 0.50
C GLN A 448 -4.25 5.76 0.94
N ALA A 449 -5.14 6.38 0.17
CA ALA A 449 -6.58 6.31 0.44
C ALA A 449 -7.15 4.92 0.13
N GLU A 450 -7.92 4.39 1.10
CA GLU A 450 -9.07 3.45 1.02
C GLU A 450 -9.01 2.15 1.87
N LYS A 451 -10.21 1.58 2.09
CA LYS A 451 -10.75 0.87 3.27
C LYS A 451 -10.87 -0.67 3.16
N ALA A 452 -10.97 -1.31 4.34
CA ALA A 452 -11.79 -2.49 4.76
C ALA A 452 -11.56 -3.85 4.06
N SER A 453 -11.46 -5.03 4.71
CA SER A 453 -11.59 -5.52 6.09
C SER A 453 -10.95 -6.92 6.13
N GLU A 454 -10.31 -7.34 7.23
CA GLU A 454 -9.91 -8.75 7.42
C GLU A 454 -10.82 -9.47 8.43
N VAL A 455 -11.37 -10.60 7.98
CA VAL A 455 -11.92 -11.66 8.82
C VAL A 455 -10.84 -12.74 8.93
N GLN A 456 -10.47 -13.07 10.16
CA GLN A 456 -9.52 -14.14 10.50
C GLN A 456 -9.99 -15.52 10.00
N PRO A 457 -9.07 -16.37 9.52
CA PRO A 457 -9.23 -17.81 9.62
C PRO A 457 -8.37 -18.36 10.77
N GLN A 458 -8.98 -19.27 11.53
CA GLN A 458 -8.39 -20.02 12.63
C GLN A 458 -7.36 -21.06 12.16
N VAL A 459 -6.43 -21.31 13.07
CA VAL A 459 -5.26 -22.21 13.11
C VAL A 459 -5.48 -23.61 12.53
N ALA A 460 -4.55 -24.05 11.67
CA ALA A 460 -4.20 -25.47 11.49
C ALA A 460 -2.66 -25.62 11.41
N GLN A 461 -2.10 -26.51 12.24
CA GLN A 461 -0.66 -26.84 12.35
C GLN A 461 -0.22 -27.93 11.35
N PRO A 462 1.09 -28.19 11.17
CA PRO A 462 1.75 -28.17 9.86
C PRO A 462 1.77 -29.52 9.14
N ALA A 463 1.79 -29.48 7.81
CA ALA A 463 2.15 -30.62 6.96
C ALA A 463 3.45 -30.28 6.22
N GLY A 464 4.35 -31.25 6.06
CA GLY A 464 5.67 -31.08 5.42
C GLY A 464 5.64 -30.50 4.01
N LEU A 465 6.82 -30.25 3.44
CA LEU A 465 6.96 -29.65 2.11
C LEU A 465 6.19 -30.44 1.05
N GLU A 466 5.56 -29.73 0.11
CA GLU A 466 4.78 -30.34 -0.97
C GLU A 466 5.71 -30.65 -2.17
N VAL A 467 5.56 -31.84 -2.77
CA VAL A 467 6.51 -32.36 -3.79
C VAL A 467 6.55 -31.46 -5.03
N SER A 468 5.40 -30.93 -5.48
CA SER A 468 5.36 -30.07 -6.67
C SER A 468 6.06 -28.71 -6.43
N PHE A 469 5.95 -28.17 -5.22
CA PHE A 469 6.69 -26.98 -4.80
C PHE A 469 8.22 -27.23 -4.81
N VAL A 470 8.67 -28.31 -4.18
CA VAL A 470 10.11 -28.65 -4.11
C VAL A 470 10.69 -28.90 -5.51
N GLN A 471 9.99 -29.63 -6.38
CA GLN A 471 10.42 -29.86 -7.76
C GLN A 471 10.52 -28.56 -8.57
N SER A 472 9.61 -27.62 -8.36
CA SER A 472 9.60 -26.33 -9.07
C SER A 472 10.81 -25.49 -8.66
N ARG A 473 11.11 -25.41 -7.36
CA ARG A 473 12.26 -24.66 -6.86
C ARG A 473 13.60 -25.29 -7.27
N LEU A 474 13.72 -26.61 -7.18
CA LEU A 474 14.94 -27.30 -7.63
C LEU A 474 15.19 -27.09 -9.13
N LYS A 475 14.14 -27.04 -9.97
CA LYS A 475 14.27 -26.72 -11.39
C LYS A 475 14.78 -25.30 -11.64
N GLU A 476 14.22 -24.31 -10.93
CA GLU A 476 14.69 -22.92 -11.02
C GLU A 476 16.16 -22.81 -10.63
N MET A 477 16.55 -23.43 -9.52
CA MET A 477 17.94 -23.43 -9.03
C MET A 477 18.91 -24.11 -10.01
N VAL A 478 18.52 -25.22 -10.63
CA VAL A 478 19.33 -25.89 -11.65
C VAL A 478 19.45 -25.00 -12.89
N SER A 479 18.35 -24.35 -13.30
CA SER A 479 18.33 -23.45 -14.47
C SER A 479 19.18 -22.19 -14.28
N GLU A 480 19.35 -21.71 -13.06
CA GLU A 480 20.21 -20.56 -12.76
C GLU A 480 21.71 -20.92 -12.73
N MET A 481 22.03 -22.16 -12.36
CA MET A 481 23.43 -22.61 -12.19
C MET A 481 24.01 -23.30 -13.43
N VAL A 482 23.15 -23.71 -14.37
CA VAL A 482 23.54 -24.41 -15.58
C VAL A 482 23.33 -23.52 -16.80
N THR A 483 24.36 -23.37 -17.63
CA THR A 483 24.34 -22.57 -18.86
C THR A 483 23.72 -23.30 -20.06
N SER A 484 22.58 -23.96 -19.87
CA SER A 484 21.84 -24.64 -20.95
C SER A 484 20.58 -23.84 -21.29
N ASP A 485 20.31 -23.65 -22.59
CA ASP A 485 19.11 -22.95 -23.09
C ASP A 485 17.83 -23.82 -23.00
N GLU A 486 17.95 -25.09 -22.62
CA GLU A 486 16.83 -26.02 -22.46
C GLU A 486 16.46 -26.21 -20.99
N PRO A 487 15.16 -26.19 -20.64
CA PRO A 487 14.72 -26.33 -19.26
C PRO A 487 15.06 -27.73 -18.71
N PRO A 488 15.58 -27.84 -17.48
CA PRO A 488 16.03 -29.12 -16.94
C PRO A 488 14.86 -30.10 -16.75
N GLU A 489 14.99 -31.29 -17.33
CA GLU A 489 14.04 -32.39 -17.14
C GLU A 489 14.15 -33.00 -15.74
N LEU A 490 13.04 -33.54 -15.23
CA LEU A 490 12.97 -34.03 -13.84
C LEU A 490 13.83 -35.27 -13.58
N ASP A 491 14.06 -36.08 -14.60
CA ASP A 491 14.70 -37.41 -14.49
C ASP A 491 16.14 -37.42 -14.99
N THR A 492 16.58 -36.35 -15.65
CA THR A 492 17.94 -36.22 -16.19
C THR A 492 18.94 -36.01 -15.07
N PRO A 493 20.04 -36.77 -15.03
CA PRO A 493 21.11 -36.54 -14.07
C PRO A 493 21.62 -35.10 -14.14
N LEU A 494 21.81 -34.44 -12.99
CA LEU A 494 22.27 -33.05 -12.94
C LEU A 494 23.63 -32.85 -13.61
N MET A 495 24.49 -33.87 -13.54
CA MET A 495 25.80 -33.88 -14.22
C MET A 495 25.66 -33.88 -15.75
N GLU A 496 24.64 -34.56 -16.27
CA GLU A 496 24.32 -34.55 -17.72
C GLU A 496 23.65 -33.25 -18.13
N SER A 497 22.97 -32.58 -17.20
CA SER A 497 22.40 -31.25 -17.43
C SER A 497 23.45 -30.16 -17.49
N GLY A 498 24.71 -30.42 -17.09
CA GLY A 498 25.81 -29.45 -17.13
C GLY A 498 26.25 -28.94 -15.76
N MET A 499 25.76 -29.53 -14.66
CA MET A 499 26.27 -29.28 -13.31
C MET A 499 27.60 -30.02 -13.12
N ASP A 500 28.64 -29.32 -12.69
CA ASP A 500 29.95 -29.89 -12.35
C ASP A 500 30.14 -30.04 -10.83
N SER A 501 31.26 -30.62 -10.40
CA SER A 501 31.54 -30.85 -8.97
C SER A 501 31.63 -29.56 -8.13
N LEU A 502 31.92 -28.41 -8.74
CA LEU A 502 32.02 -27.13 -8.03
C LEU A 502 30.62 -26.52 -7.84
N THR A 503 29.82 -26.53 -8.91
CA THR A 503 28.43 -26.05 -8.92
C THR A 503 27.49 -26.95 -8.12
N ALA A 504 27.79 -28.25 -7.99
CA ALA A 504 27.06 -29.17 -7.11
C ALA A 504 27.16 -28.79 -5.62
N VAL A 505 28.31 -28.27 -5.17
CA VAL A 505 28.49 -27.84 -3.77
C VAL A 505 27.76 -26.53 -3.50
N THR A 506 27.78 -25.59 -4.45
CA THR A 506 26.98 -24.35 -4.32
C THR A 506 25.49 -24.64 -4.38
N PHE A 507 25.07 -25.57 -5.23
CA PHE A 507 23.68 -25.98 -5.37
C PHE A 507 23.15 -26.60 -4.06
N THR A 508 23.89 -27.52 -3.44
CA THR A 508 23.49 -28.11 -2.15
C THR A 508 23.43 -27.08 -1.01
N ALA A 509 24.36 -26.13 -0.97
CA ALA A 509 24.36 -25.03 0.00
C ALA A 509 23.15 -24.09 -0.20
N THR A 510 22.83 -23.74 -1.44
CA THR A 510 21.65 -22.93 -1.76
C THR A 510 20.37 -23.68 -1.43
N ALA A 511 20.28 -24.99 -1.72
CA ALA A 511 19.11 -25.80 -1.42
C ALA A 511 18.89 -25.93 0.10
N ALA A 512 19.96 -26.09 0.88
CA ALA A 512 19.92 -26.11 2.33
C ALA A 512 19.36 -24.81 2.92
N LYS A 513 19.77 -23.66 2.34
CA LYS A 513 19.28 -22.33 2.73
C LYS A 513 17.82 -22.11 2.33
N GLU A 514 17.45 -22.48 1.11
CA GLU A 514 16.10 -22.31 0.56
C GLU A 514 15.06 -23.10 1.34
N PHE A 515 15.33 -24.38 1.62
CA PHE A 515 14.41 -25.25 2.35
C PHE A 515 14.58 -25.18 3.87
N LYS A 516 15.57 -24.42 4.37
CA LYS A 516 15.93 -24.31 5.80
C LYS A 516 16.22 -25.68 6.45
N MET A 517 16.93 -26.54 5.74
CA MET A 517 17.23 -27.93 6.14
C MET A 517 18.75 -28.19 6.17
N GLY A 518 19.19 -29.06 7.09
CA GLY A 518 20.57 -29.51 7.16
C GLY A 518 20.85 -30.62 6.14
N LEU A 519 21.22 -30.28 4.92
CA LEU A 519 21.41 -31.24 3.83
C LEU A 519 22.84 -31.82 3.80
N SER A 520 22.97 -33.10 3.44
CA SER A 520 24.27 -33.75 3.28
C SER A 520 25.04 -33.16 2.09
N PRO A 521 26.37 -32.96 2.19
CA PRO A 521 27.21 -32.60 1.05
C PRO A 521 27.20 -33.62 -0.10
N SER A 522 26.76 -34.86 0.15
CA SER A 522 26.61 -35.92 -0.86
C SER A 522 25.25 -35.93 -1.57
N LEU A 523 24.33 -35.01 -1.23
CA LEU A 523 22.94 -35.01 -1.72
C LEU A 523 22.82 -35.14 -3.25
N THR A 524 23.61 -34.37 -4.00
CA THR A 524 23.61 -34.38 -5.48
C THR A 524 24.17 -35.67 -6.09
N PHE A 525 24.90 -36.47 -5.31
CA PHE A 525 25.43 -37.77 -5.71
C PHE A 525 24.47 -38.91 -5.34
N ASP A 526 23.90 -38.85 -4.15
CA ASP A 526 22.96 -39.84 -3.63
C ASP A 526 21.59 -39.74 -4.35
N TYR A 527 21.22 -38.54 -4.78
CA TYR A 527 19.97 -38.22 -5.50
C TYR A 527 20.30 -37.43 -6.78
N PRO A 528 20.70 -38.13 -7.86
CA PRO A 528 21.34 -37.50 -9.02
C PRO A 528 20.39 -36.71 -9.94
N ASN A 529 19.08 -36.71 -9.69
CA ASN A 529 18.09 -35.97 -10.49
C ASN A 529 17.06 -35.23 -9.62
N ILE A 530 16.35 -34.28 -10.22
CA ILE A 530 15.43 -33.38 -9.50
C ILE A 530 14.29 -34.16 -8.85
N ARG A 531 13.77 -35.21 -9.49
CA ARG A 531 12.69 -36.03 -8.94
C ARG A 531 13.10 -36.72 -7.65
N SER A 532 14.20 -37.48 -7.67
CA SER A 532 14.68 -38.25 -6.51
C SER A 532 15.10 -37.35 -5.35
N MET A 533 15.68 -36.19 -5.66
CA MET A 533 16.06 -35.20 -4.65
C MET A 533 14.85 -34.53 -4.02
N ALA A 534 13.82 -34.18 -4.81
CA ALA A 534 12.59 -33.61 -4.26
C ALA A 534 11.87 -34.59 -3.32
N GLU A 535 11.81 -35.87 -3.69
CA GLU A 535 11.22 -36.91 -2.85
C GLU A 535 11.97 -37.07 -1.51
N HIS A 536 13.30 -37.03 -1.54
CA HIS A 536 14.12 -37.09 -0.32
C HIS A 536 13.94 -35.86 0.58
N LEU A 537 13.92 -34.66 0.01
CA LEU A 537 13.71 -33.42 0.77
C LEU A 537 12.32 -33.35 1.42
N VAL A 538 11.30 -33.83 0.72
CA VAL A 538 9.95 -33.92 1.30
C VAL A 538 9.91 -34.91 2.46
N GLU A 539 10.59 -36.04 2.35
CA GLU A 539 10.66 -37.04 3.42
C GLU A 539 11.42 -36.52 4.64
N GLU A 540 12.57 -35.86 4.45
CA GLU A 540 13.34 -35.21 5.53
C GLU A 540 12.61 -34.01 6.17
N SER A 541 11.65 -33.40 5.45
CA SER A 541 10.85 -32.28 5.98
C SER A 541 9.73 -32.70 6.93
N ARG A 542 9.45 -34.02 7.03
CA ARG A 542 8.44 -34.54 7.94
C ARG A 542 9.07 -34.67 9.35
N PRO A 543 8.39 -34.22 10.41
CA PRO A 543 8.91 -34.38 11.76
C PRO A 543 9.05 -35.87 12.07
N THR A 544 10.29 -36.30 12.34
CA THR A 544 10.58 -37.68 12.77
C THR A 544 9.81 -37.92 14.06
N ALA A 545 8.88 -38.88 14.07
CA ALA A 545 8.19 -39.29 15.27
C ALA A 545 9.20 -39.92 16.24
N LEU A 546 9.56 -39.18 17.30
CA LEU A 546 10.25 -39.67 18.48
C LEU A 546 9.30 -39.59 19.69
#